data_AF-A0A3N0ZMZ7-F1
#
_entry.id   AF-A0A3N0ZMZ7-F1
#
_cell.length_a   1.000
_cell.length_b   1.000
_cell.length_c   1.000
_cell.angle_alpha   90.00
_cell.angle_beta   90.00
_cell.angle_gamma   90.00
#
_symmetry.space_group_name_H-M   'P 1'
#
loop_
_entity.id
_entity.type
_entity.pdbx_description
1 polymer ?
#
loop_
_entity_poly.entity_id
_entity_poly.type
_entity_poly.pdbx_seq_one_letter_code
_entity_poly.pdbx_strand_id
1 'polypeptide(L)' 'MITKEITIEELVTVLPESVSYLMKKGIRALICGEPIWGTLEEIVLAKGYTPEDLDKIVDELNQLKDKSTKEP' A
#
# COMPACT_ATOMS: atom_id res chain seq x y z
N MET A 1 -7.29 8.22 -7.38
CA MET A 1 -6.14 8.71 -6.59
C MET A 1 -6.06 7.85 -5.35
N ILE A 2 -4.88 7.38 -4.99
CA ILE A 2 -4.63 6.60 -3.76
C ILE A 2 -4.34 7.61 -2.65
N THR A 3 -4.96 7.44 -1.49
CA THR A 3 -4.77 8.29 -0.30
C THR A 3 -4.28 7.43 0.86
N LYS A 4 -3.73 8.05 1.91
CA LYS A 4 -3.27 7.34 3.11
C LYS A 4 -4.39 6.65 3.90
N GLU A 5 -5.62 7.13 3.74
CA GLU A 5 -6.83 6.54 4.34
C GLU A 5 -7.39 5.36 3.54
N ILE A 6 -6.81 5.05 2.36
CA ILE A 6 -7.24 3.89 1.58
C ILE A 6 -7.07 2.61 2.40
N THR A 7 -8.05 1.72 2.35
CA THR A 7 -7.90 0.38 2.91
C THR A 7 -7.00 -0.46 2.02
N ILE A 8 -6.28 -1.42 2.59
CA ILE A 8 -5.50 -2.36 1.78
C ILE A 8 -6.40 -3.13 0.82
N GLU A 9 -7.62 -3.48 1.22
CA GLU A 9 -8.60 -4.15 0.34
C GLU A 9 -8.90 -3.34 -0.91
N GLU A 10 -9.24 -2.06 -0.76
CA GLU A 10 -9.50 -1.17 -1.89
C GLU A 10 -8.23 -0.96 -2.71
N LEU A 11 -7.08 -0.76 -2.05
CA LEU A 11 -5.79 -0.58 -2.71
C LEU A 11 -5.42 -1.77 -3.61
N VAL A 12 -5.59 -2.99 -3.12
CA VAL A 12 -5.32 -4.22 -3.89
C VAL A 12 -6.36 -4.43 -4.99
N THR A 13 -7.60 -4.01 -4.76
CA THR A 13 -8.67 -4.06 -5.77
C THR A 13 -8.38 -3.11 -6.94
N VAL A 14 -7.95 -1.87 -6.66
CA VAL A 14 -7.67 -0.87 -7.70
C VAL A 14 -6.26 -0.97 -8.29
N LEU A 15 -5.31 -1.55 -7.56
CA LEU A 15 -3.91 -1.70 -7.93
C LEU A 15 -3.38 -3.01 -7.33
N PRO A 16 -3.58 -4.18 -7.98
CA PRO A 16 -3.13 -5.47 -7.45
C PRO A 16 -1.59 -5.54 -7.31
N GLU A 17 -0.85 -4.77 -8.11
CA GLU A 17 0.61 -4.68 -8.02
C GLU A 17 1.10 -4.02 -6.71
N SER A 18 0.23 -3.27 -6.03
CA SER A 18 0.53 -2.71 -4.71
C SER A 18 0.92 -3.80 -3.71
N VAL A 19 0.37 -5.02 -3.83
CA VAL A 19 0.73 -6.17 -2.99
C VAL A 19 2.23 -6.46 -3.10
N SER A 20 2.76 -6.51 -4.32
CA SER A 20 4.17 -6.79 -4.58
C SER A 20 5.06 -5.65 -4.06
N TYR A 21 4.63 -4.41 -4.22
CA TYR A 21 5.32 -3.24 -3.68
C TYR A 21 5.37 -3.24 -2.13
N LEU A 22 4.23 -3.48 -1.47
CA LEU A 22 4.13 -3.58 -0.02
C LEU A 22 4.97 -4.74 0.51
N MET A 23 4.94 -5.90 -0.16
CA MET A 23 5.81 -7.04 0.16
C MET A 23 7.30 -6.68 0.09
N LYS A 24 7.74 -5.92 -0.93
CA LYS A 24 9.13 -5.45 -1.05
C LYS A 24 9.55 -4.52 0.09
N LYS A 25 8.64 -3.67 0.57
CA LYS A 25 8.85 -2.84 1.78
C LYS A 25 8.76 -3.67 3.07
N GLY A 26 8.54 -4.97 2.97
CA GLY A 26 8.37 -5.87 4.09
C GLY A 26 7.02 -5.72 4.78
N ILE A 27 6.10 -4.90 4.26
CA ILE A 27 4.73 -4.72 4.75
C ILE A 27 3.96 -6.00 4.44
N ARG A 28 4.05 -6.98 5.36
CA ARG A 28 3.34 -8.25 5.26
C ARG A 28 1.92 -8.04 5.77
N ALA A 29 0.98 -7.92 4.83
CA ALA A 29 -0.45 -7.91 5.12
C ALA A 29 -1.00 -9.29 5.55
N LEU A 30 -0.15 -10.33 5.60
CA LEU A 30 -0.50 -11.67 6.06
C LEU A 30 0.44 -12.09 7.21
N ILE A 31 -0.10 -12.16 8.42
CA ILE A 31 0.45 -12.99 9.49
C ILE A 31 -0.59 -14.06 9.80
N CYS A 32 -0.09 -15.26 10.04
CA CYS A 32 -0.77 -16.50 10.42
C CYS A 32 -2.04 -16.33 11.27
N GLY A 33 -3.20 -16.15 10.63
CA GLY A 33 -4.52 -16.41 11.25
C GLY A 33 -5.61 -15.34 11.04
N GLU A 34 -5.26 -14.06 10.93
CA GLU A 34 -6.25 -12.97 10.84
C GLU A 34 -5.76 -11.89 9.84
N PRO A 35 -6.55 -11.51 8.83
CA PRO A 35 -6.16 -10.47 7.89
C PRO A 35 -6.13 -9.12 8.62
N ILE A 36 -4.98 -8.44 8.64
CA ILE A 36 -4.94 -7.03 9.06
C ILE A 36 -5.47 -6.20 7.89
N TRP A 37 -6.79 -6.05 7.84
CA TRP A 37 -7.49 -5.13 6.94
C TRP A 37 -7.64 -3.77 7.62
N GLY A 38 -6.57 -2.98 7.54
CA GLY A 38 -6.53 -1.60 8.01
C GLY A 38 -6.36 -0.61 6.86
N THR A 39 -6.25 0.66 7.20
CA THR A 39 -5.81 1.69 6.25
C THR A 39 -4.31 1.59 6.02
N LEU A 40 -3.86 2.13 4.87
CA LEU A 40 -2.44 2.23 4.55
C LEU A 40 -1.68 2.97 5.66
N GLU A 41 -2.24 4.07 6.17
CA GLU A 41 -1.69 4.82 7.30
C GLU A 41 -1.47 3.94 8.53
N GLU A 42 -2.50 3.22 9.00
CA GLU A 42 -2.42 2.36 10.18
C GLU A 42 -1.30 1.32 10.05
N ILE A 43 -1.22 0.65 8.90
CA ILE A 43 -0.26 -0.43 8.69
C ILE A 43 1.17 0.10 8.58
N VAL A 44 1.34 1.23 7.90
CA VAL A 44 2.64 1.89 7.74
C VAL A 44 3.13 2.38 9.11
N LEU A 45 2.28 3.08 9.87
CA LEU A 45 2.62 3.58 11.20
C LEU A 45 2.86 2.44 12.21
N ALA A 46 2.02 1.40 12.22
CA ALA A 46 2.19 0.23 13.09
C ALA A 46 3.53 -0.50 12.88
N LYS A 47 4.10 -0.34 11.68
CA LYS A 47 5.38 -0.93 11.31
C LYS A 47 6.59 -0.05 11.69
N GLY A 48 6.34 1.15 12.21
CA GLY A 48 7.36 2.11 12.62
C GLY A 48 7.80 3.06 11.52
N TYR A 49 7.06 3.17 10.41
CA TYR A 49 7.30 4.22 9.43
C TYR A 49 6.79 5.58 9.93
N THR A 50 7.39 6.64 9.42
CA THR A 50 6.99 8.01 9.74
C THR A 50 5.86 8.49 8.82
N PRO A 51 5.11 9.54 9.20
CA PRO A 51 4.16 10.18 8.29
C PRO A 51 4.81 10.70 6.98
N GLU A 52 6.10 11.05 7.01
CA GLU A 52 6.85 11.43 5.80
C GLU A 52 7.07 10.23 4.86
N ASP A 53 7.36 9.06 5.42
CA ASP A 53 7.46 7.82 4.63
C ASP A 53 6.10 7.40 4.06
N LEU A 54 5.02 7.60 4.83
CA LEU A 54 3.66 7.36 4.37
C LEU A 54 3.32 8.22 3.15
N ASP A 55 3.64 9.51 3.18
CA ASP A 55 3.40 10.41 2.05
C ASP A 55 4.18 9.95 0.80
N LYS A 56 5.45 9.58 0.96
CA LYS A 56 6.27 8.98 -0.11
C LYS A 56 5.66 7.69 -0.65
N ILE A 57 5.16 6.81 0.22
CA ILE A 57 4.51 5.56 -0.17
C ILE A 57 3.25 5.85 -0.99
N VAL A 58 2.43 6.80 -0.56
CA VAL A 58 1.22 7.21 -1.27
C VAL A 58 1.56 7.78 -2.65
N ASP A 59 2.59 8.63 -2.75
CA ASP A 59 3.07 9.14 -4.03
C ASP A 59 3.55 8.02 -4.95
N GLU A 60 4.42 7.13 -4.44
CA GLU A 60 4.93 5.98 -5.21
C GLU A 60 3.79 5.07 -5.68
N LEU A 61 2.76 4.83 -4.86
CA LEU A 61 1.57 4.06 -5.23
C LEU A 61 0.76 4.74 -6.33
N ASN A 62 0.59 6.06 -6.28
CA ASN A 62 -0.08 6.81 -7.35
C ASN A 62 0.73 6.78 -8.65
N GLN A 63 2.07 6.87 -8.57
CA GLN A 63 2.95 6.74 -9.73
C GLN A 63 2.92 5.33 -10.33
N LEU A 64 2.92 4.29 -9.48
CA LEU A 64 2.75 2.90 -9.89
C LEU A 64 1.42 2.72 -10.62
N LYS A 65 0.33 3.28 -10.08
CA LYS A 65 -0.98 3.24 -10.73
C LYS A 65 -0.94 3.86 -12.13
N ASP A 66 -0.28 5.00 -12.33
CA ASP A 66 -0.15 5.60 -13.69
C ASP A 66 0.67 4.69 -14.61
N LYS A 67 1.76 4.10 -14.11
CA LYS A 67 2.63 3.22 -14.89
C LYS A 67 2.00 1.88 -15.26
N SER A 68 1.22 1.26 -14.37
CA SER A 68 0.48 0.02 -14.67
C SER A 68 -0.56 0.20 -15.78
N THR A 69 -1.02 1.43 -16.05
CA THR A 69 -1.87 1.72 -17.21
C THR A 69 -1.10 1.86 -18.53
N LYS A 70 0.23 1.79 -18.48
CA LYS A 70 1.12 1.85 -19.63
C LYS A 70 2.07 0.65 -19.66
N GLU A 71 1.54 -0.50 -20.08
CA GLU A 71 2.35 -1.43 -20.87
C GLU A 71 1.72 -1.59 -22.28
N PRO A 72 2.56 -1.66 -23.34
CA PRO A 72 2.17 -1.73 -24.74
C PRO A 72 1.56 -3.08 -25.18
#